data_AF-A0A7S4BEU6-F1
#
_entry.id   AF-A0A7S4BEU6-F1
#
_cell.length_a   1.000
_cell.length_b   1.000
_cell.length_c   1.000
_cell.angle_alpha   90.00
_cell.angle_beta   90.00
_cell.angle_gamma   90.00
#
_symmetry.space_group_name_H-M   'P 1'
#
loop_
_entity.id
_entity.type
_entity.pdbx_description
1 polymer ?
#
loop_
_entity_poly.entity_id
_entity_poly.type
_entity_poly.pdbx_seq_one_letter_code
_entity_poly.pdbx_strand_id
1 'polypeptide(L)'
;ICEHGRVRHGCKECRGNSECEHGQPRRECAECGAPWQLDDFDRGPGGRGRCEHGKQQRICKICGGRDICEHNRVRYSCRECGGGMFCEHGRQRYICKECGGSGICEHGRQRRMCRDCGGRGICEHGRVVYSCRDCGGSSVCEHGRQRRMCKDCGGNGICEHNKARYICKECSGGGICEHNKTRQKCRECSRRRQAFPYDEG
;
A
#
# COMPACT_ATOMS: atom_id res chain seq x y z
N ILE A 1 -19.00 -24.38 31.57
CA ILE A 1 -19.57 -23.18 30.91
C ILE A 1 -20.06 -22.25 32.02
N CYS A 2 -19.84 -20.93 31.95
CA CYS A 2 -20.27 -19.97 32.98
C CYS A 2 -21.75 -19.59 32.82
N GLU A 3 -22.31 -18.88 33.79
CA GLU A 3 -23.68 -18.32 33.74
C GLU A 3 -23.93 -17.43 32.52
N HIS A 4 -22.87 -16.89 31.92
CA HIS A 4 -22.88 -16.13 30.67
C HIS A 4 -22.81 -17.02 29.40
N GLY A 5 -23.05 -18.33 29.51
CA GLY A 5 -23.14 -19.26 28.38
C GLY A 5 -21.82 -19.55 27.63
N ARG A 6 -20.65 -19.17 28.17
CA ARG A 6 -19.33 -19.36 27.54
C ARG A 6 -18.41 -20.30 28.33
N VAL A 7 -17.38 -20.86 27.68
CA VAL A 7 -16.32 -21.60 28.40
C VAL A 7 -15.57 -20.64 29.33
N ARG A 8 -15.38 -21.01 30.61
CA ARG A 8 -14.92 -20.10 31.69
C ARG A 8 -13.61 -19.35 31.35
N HIS A 9 -12.64 -19.99 30.69
CA HIS A 9 -11.39 -19.35 30.25
C HIS A 9 -11.54 -18.36 29.08
N GLY A 10 -12.65 -18.44 28.33
CA GLY A 10 -12.97 -17.56 27.20
C GLY A 10 -14.00 -16.47 27.51
N CYS A 11 -14.59 -16.46 28.71
CA CYS A 11 -15.53 -15.43 29.13
C CYS A 11 -14.77 -14.24 29.73
N LYS A 12 -14.94 -13.05 29.15
CA LYS A 12 -14.26 -11.82 29.62
C LYS A 12 -14.65 -11.46 31.06
N GLU A 13 -15.87 -11.77 31.47
CA GLU A 13 -16.41 -11.48 32.82
C GLU A 13 -15.99 -12.53 33.86
N CYS A 14 -15.77 -13.78 33.45
CA CYS A 14 -15.31 -14.84 34.36
C CYS A 14 -13.79 -15.03 34.37
N ARG A 15 -13.05 -14.36 33.47
CA ARG A 15 -11.58 -14.39 33.46
C ARG A 15 -11.07 -13.78 34.77
N GLY A 16 -10.51 -14.62 35.65
CA GLY A 16 -9.96 -14.23 36.94
C GLY A 16 -10.91 -14.34 38.13
N ASN A 17 -12.16 -14.76 37.94
CA ASN A 17 -13.17 -14.88 39.01
C ASN A 17 -13.39 -16.32 39.51
N SER A 18 -12.52 -17.26 39.14
CA SER A 18 -12.51 -18.61 39.72
C SER A 18 -11.88 -18.55 41.11
N GLU A 19 -12.60 -19.00 42.13
CA GLU A 19 -12.06 -19.16 43.49
C GLU A 19 -10.81 -20.05 43.46
N CYS A 20 -9.75 -19.61 44.14
CA CYS A 20 -8.58 -20.43 44.39
C CYS A 20 -8.88 -21.46 45.50
N GLU A 21 -7.95 -22.39 45.72
CA GLU A 21 -8.03 -23.36 46.82
C GLU A 21 -8.02 -22.70 48.21
N HIS A 22 -7.68 -21.41 48.29
CA HIS A 22 -7.75 -20.58 49.50
C HIS A 22 -9.10 -19.87 49.70
N GLY A 23 -10.15 -20.26 48.94
CA GLY A 23 -11.52 -19.76 49.15
C GLY A 23 -11.74 -18.29 48.82
N GLN A 24 -10.87 -17.69 47.99
CA GLN A 24 -10.97 -16.30 47.53
C GLN A 24 -10.88 -16.24 45.99
N PRO A 25 -11.37 -15.18 45.33
CA PRO A 25 -11.16 -14.99 43.90
C PRO A 25 -9.65 -15.00 43.59
N ARG A 26 -9.21 -15.80 42.60
CA ARG A 26 -7.77 -15.91 42.24
C ARG A 26 -7.09 -14.56 41.99
N ARG A 27 -7.83 -13.55 41.54
CA ARG A 27 -7.37 -12.18 41.30
C ARG A 27 -7.13 -11.35 42.58
N GLU A 28 -7.67 -11.77 43.71
CA GLU A 28 -7.63 -11.08 45.02
C GLU A 28 -6.86 -11.88 46.07
N CYS A 29 -6.46 -13.12 45.77
CA CYS A 29 -5.70 -13.97 46.67
C CYS A 29 -4.22 -13.54 46.72
N ALA A 30 -3.80 -13.00 47.87
CA ALA A 30 -2.43 -12.53 48.11
C ALA A 30 -1.37 -13.65 47.98
N GLU A 31 -1.74 -14.89 48.27
CA GLU A 31 -0.84 -16.05 48.21
C GLU A 31 -0.70 -16.65 46.80
N CYS A 32 -1.77 -16.59 45.98
CA CYS A 32 -1.73 -17.10 44.61
C CYS A 32 -1.10 -16.13 43.62
N GLY A 33 -0.98 -14.84 43.97
CA GLY A 33 -0.46 -13.79 43.12
C GLY A 33 -1.33 -13.56 41.88
N ALA A 34 -2.09 -12.46 41.84
CA ALA A 34 -2.72 -12.03 40.61
C ALA A 34 -1.64 -11.87 39.52
N PRO A 35 -1.65 -12.63 38.40
CA PRO A 35 -0.60 -12.51 37.41
C PRO A 35 -0.85 -11.33 36.48
N TRP A 36 -1.35 -10.20 37.00
CA TRP A 36 -1.48 -8.95 36.25
C TRP A 36 -1.40 -7.78 37.25
N GLN A 37 -0.21 -7.61 37.85
CA GLN A 37 0.11 -6.32 38.46
C GLN A 37 -0.10 -5.21 37.41
N LEU A 38 -0.87 -4.23 37.86
CA LEU A 38 -1.34 -3.06 37.14
C LEU A 38 -0.21 -2.05 36.91
N ASP A 39 0.84 -2.45 36.19
CA ASP A 39 1.93 -1.53 35.78
C ASP A 39 1.88 -1.22 34.27
N ASP A 40 0.71 -1.32 33.63
CA ASP A 40 0.51 -1.02 32.19
C ASP A 40 -0.39 0.24 31.96
N PHE A 41 -0.44 1.14 32.96
CA PHE A 41 -1.19 2.42 32.90
C PHE A 41 -0.34 3.70 32.95
N ASP A 42 0.98 3.62 33.07
CA ASP A 42 1.88 4.74 32.72
C ASP A 42 2.31 4.64 31.25
N ARG A 43 1.34 4.89 30.37
CA ARG A 43 1.55 4.94 28.92
C ARG A 43 2.18 6.28 28.53
N GLY A 44 3.50 6.35 28.66
CA GLY A 44 4.30 7.32 27.90
C GLY A 44 4.07 7.15 26.38
N PRO A 45 4.44 8.14 25.55
CA PRO A 45 4.20 8.12 24.11
C PRO A 45 5.18 7.13 23.42
N GLY A 46 4.87 5.83 23.50
CA GLY A 46 5.80 4.80 23.01
C GLY A 46 5.44 3.38 23.43
N GLY A 47 4.16 2.99 23.34
CA GLY A 47 3.73 1.61 23.65
C GLY A 47 4.58 0.56 22.92
N ARG A 48 4.80 -0.59 23.59
CA ARG A 48 5.71 -1.70 23.20
C ARG A 48 5.91 -1.79 21.68
N GLY A 49 7.07 -1.34 21.21
CA GLY A 49 7.49 -1.49 19.82
C GLY A 49 7.25 -0.28 18.90
N ARG A 50 6.86 0.90 19.40
CA ARG A 50 7.00 2.18 18.67
C ARG A 50 8.17 3.01 19.19
N CYS A 51 8.89 3.70 18.31
CA CYS A 51 9.92 4.65 18.68
C CYS A 51 9.33 6.05 18.87
N GLU A 52 10.13 6.97 19.39
CA GLU A 52 9.81 8.40 19.52
C GLU A 52 9.40 9.06 18.19
N HIS A 53 9.83 8.51 17.05
CA HIS A 53 9.43 8.95 15.71
C HIS A 53 8.01 8.50 15.30
N GLY A 54 7.23 7.94 16.24
CA GLY A 54 5.87 7.43 16.00
C GLY A 54 5.80 6.20 15.09
N LYS A 55 6.94 5.69 14.60
CA LYS A 55 7.03 4.49 13.77
C LYS A 55 7.26 3.26 14.64
N GLN A 56 6.94 2.08 14.12
CA GLN A 56 7.31 0.84 14.79
C GLN A 56 8.84 0.71 14.81
N GLN A 57 9.44 0.47 15.98
CA GLN A 57 10.90 0.50 16.21
C GLN A 57 11.66 -0.36 15.19
N ARG A 58 11.11 -1.53 14.85
CA ARG A 58 11.74 -2.47 13.92
C ARG A 58 11.87 -1.95 12.49
N ILE A 59 11.01 -1.02 12.07
CA ILE A 59 10.98 -0.46 10.71
C ILE A 59 11.30 1.03 10.68
N CYS A 60 11.73 1.62 11.80
CA CYS A 60 12.12 3.01 11.82
C CYS A 60 13.47 3.17 11.14
N LYS A 61 13.49 3.93 10.04
CA LYS A 61 14.73 4.23 9.30
C LYS A 61 15.70 5.06 10.13
N ILE A 62 15.18 6.00 10.92
CA ILE A 62 15.99 6.90 11.76
C ILE A 62 16.65 6.13 12.89
N CYS A 63 15.93 5.19 13.51
CA CYS A 63 16.48 4.35 14.59
C CYS A 63 17.30 3.16 14.09
N GLY A 64 17.50 2.99 12.78
CA GLY A 64 18.18 1.81 12.22
C GLY A 64 17.49 0.49 12.56
N GLY A 65 16.14 0.47 12.55
CA GLY A 65 15.34 -0.68 12.96
C GLY A 65 15.78 -1.98 12.29
N ARG A 66 15.75 -3.10 13.03
CA ARG A 66 16.29 -4.40 12.58
C ARG A 66 15.71 -4.94 11.26
N ASP A 67 14.49 -4.53 10.91
CA ASP A 67 13.81 -4.96 9.69
C ASP A 67 14.17 -4.04 8.50
N ILE A 68 15.04 -3.04 8.68
CA ILE A 68 15.63 -2.22 7.62
C ILE A 68 16.88 -2.90 7.05
N CYS A 69 17.05 -2.86 5.74
CA CYS A 69 18.26 -3.31 5.07
C CYS A 69 19.21 -2.15 4.75
N GLU A 70 20.41 -2.47 4.29
CA GLU A 70 21.42 -1.52 3.82
C GLU A 70 20.90 -0.54 2.74
N HIS A 71 19.90 -0.94 1.96
CA HIS A 71 19.23 -0.11 0.95
C HIS A 71 18.22 0.89 1.54
N ASN A 72 18.17 1.07 2.86
CA ASN A 72 17.20 1.95 3.56
C ASN A 72 15.72 1.63 3.25
N ARG A 73 15.45 0.35 2.95
CA ARG A 73 14.12 -0.22 2.68
C ARG A 73 13.80 -1.26 3.74
N VAL A 74 12.52 -1.56 3.95
CA VAL A 74 12.12 -2.69 4.80
C VAL A 74 12.55 -3.97 4.08
N ARG A 75 13.29 -4.87 4.75
CA ARG A 75 13.85 -6.11 4.20
C ARG A 75 12.81 -6.93 3.43
N TYR A 76 11.61 -7.08 4.00
CA TYR A 76 10.50 -7.79 3.37
C TYR A 76 10.10 -7.22 1.99
N SER A 77 10.20 -5.90 1.80
CA SER A 77 9.84 -5.19 0.56
C SER A 77 11.05 -4.71 -0.23
N CYS A 78 12.26 -5.17 0.09
CA CYS A 78 13.45 -4.83 -0.68
C CYS A 78 13.69 -5.87 -1.78
N ARG A 79 13.65 -5.44 -3.04
CA ARG A 79 13.90 -6.30 -4.20
C ARG A 79 15.35 -6.78 -4.27
N GLU A 80 16.31 -5.89 -4.00
CA GLU A 80 17.74 -6.20 -4.01
C GLU A 80 18.11 -7.25 -2.95
N CYS A 81 17.44 -7.23 -1.79
CA CYS A 81 17.65 -8.23 -0.73
C CYS A 81 16.83 -9.53 -0.92
N GLY A 82 16.13 -9.72 -2.05
CA GLY A 82 15.25 -10.87 -2.24
C GLY A 82 14.06 -10.91 -1.26
N GLY A 83 13.58 -9.75 -0.83
CA GLY A 83 12.52 -9.62 0.16
C GLY A 83 11.28 -10.46 -0.16
N GLY A 84 10.68 -11.04 0.88
CA GLY A 84 9.54 -11.96 0.81
C GLY A 84 8.32 -11.47 0.01
N MET A 85 8.23 -10.17 -0.29
CA MET A 85 7.18 -9.60 -1.14
C MET A 85 7.32 -9.97 -2.64
N PHE A 86 8.53 -10.18 -3.14
CA PHE A 86 8.80 -10.47 -4.55
C PHE A 86 9.03 -11.96 -4.79
N CYS A 87 8.61 -12.47 -5.95
CA CYS A 87 8.94 -13.82 -6.40
C CYS A 87 10.29 -13.84 -7.12
N GLU A 88 10.75 -15.03 -7.49
CA GLU A 88 11.95 -15.26 -8.31
C GLU A 88 11.92 -14.51 -9.65
N HIS A 89 10.72 -14.30 -10.23
CA HIS A 89 10.52 -13.50 -11.45
C HIS A 89 10.69 -11.98 -11.22
N GLY A 90 11.04 -11.54 -10.01
CA GLY A 90 11.17 -10.12 -9.66
C GLY A 90 9.84 -9.34 -9.62
N ARG A 91 8.71 -10.04 -9.74
CA ARG A 91 7.35 -9.47 -9.63
C ARG A 91 6.86 -9.61 -8.19
N GLN A 92 5.91 -8.77 -7.76
CA GLN A 92 5.27 -8.99 -6.46
C GLN A 92 4.50 -10.32 -6.48
N ARG A 93 4.73 -11.20 -5.49
CA ARG A 93 4.10 -12.55 -5.44
C ARG A 93 2.59 -12.50 -5.59
N TYR A 94 1.94 -11.51 -4.96
CA TYR A 94 0.49 -11.32 -5.01
C TYR A 94 -0.06 -11.17 -6.44
N ILE A 95 0.68 -10.56 -7.36
CA ILE A 95 0.24 -10.30 -8.75
C ILE A 95 1.06 -11.05 -9.80
N CYS A 96 1.92 -11.98 -9.39
CA CYS A 96 2.73 -12.74 -10.32
C CYS A 96 1.87 -13.84 -10.96
N LYS A 97 1.71 -13.79 -12.29
CA LYS A 97 0.94 -14.79 -13.04
C LYS A 97 1.62 -16.16 -13.03
N GLU A 98 2.95 -16.21 -13.19
CA GLU A 98 3.71 -17.46 -13.21
C GLU A 98 3.66 -18.19 -11.85
N CYS A 99 3.64 -17.45 -10.73
CA CYS A 99 3.52 -18.03 -9.39
C CYS A 99 2.07 -18.27 -8.94
N GLY A 100 1.06 -18.05 -9.79
CA GLY A 100 -0.34 -18.19 -9.40
C GLY A 100 -0.79 -17.21 -8.30
N GLY A 101 -0.24 -15.99 -8.31
CA GLY A 101 -0.49 -14.98 -7.29
C GLY A 101 -1.99 -14.75 -7.02
N SER A 102 -2.37 -14.68 -5.74
CA SER A 102 -3.76 -14.60 -5.30
C SER A 102 -4.50 -13.31 -5.71
N GLY A 103 -3.78 -12.32 -6.26
CA GLY A 103 -4.32 -11.12 -6.87
C GLY A 103 -4.72 -11.28 -8.34
N ILE A 104 -4.44 -12.42 -8.97
CA ILE A 104 -4.83 -12.76 -10.35
C ILE A 104 -6.07 -13.67 -10.31
N CYS A 105 -7.03 -13.43 -11.19
CA CYS A 105 -8.20 -14.30 -11.37
C CYS A 105 -7.90 -15.40 -12.40
N GLU A 106 -8.81 -16.36 -12.52
CA GLU A 106 -8.76 -17.42 -13.54
C GLU A 106 -8.65 -16.87 -14.98
N HIS A 107 -9.21 -15.68 -15.25
CA HIS A 107 -9.09 -14.99 -16.53
C HIS A 107 -7.69 -14.39 -16.80
N GLY A 108 -6.72 -14.60 -15.90
CA GLY A 108 -5.37 -14.06 -16.03
C GLY A 108 -5.28 -12.53 -15.85
N ARG A 109 -6.35 -11.89 -15.35
CA ARG A 109 -6.41 -10.45 -15.07
C ARG A 109 -6.23 -10.20 -13.57
N GLN A 110 -5.83 -9.00 -13.17
CA GLN A 110 -5.88 -8.64 -11.74
C GLN A 110 -7.33 -8.69 -11.26
N ARG A 111 -7.62 -9.41 -10.16
CA ARG A 111 -8.97 -9.62 -9.62
C ARG A 111 -9.75 -8.31 -9.47
N ARG A 112 -9.10 -7.28 -8.92
CA ARG A 112 -9.70 -5.94 -8.77
C ARG A 112 -10.12 -5.29 -10.08
N MET A 113 -9.49 -5.63 -11.20
CA MET A 113 -9.77 -5.10 -12.54
C MET A 113 -10.44 -6.13 -13.46
N CYS A 114 -10.90 -7.26 -12.94
CA CYS A 114 -11.58 -8.25 -13.75
C CYS A 114 -13.09 -7.97 -13.74
N ARG A 115 -13.65 -7.59 -14.89
CA ARG A 115 -15.10 -7.35 -15.02
C ARG A 115 -15.90 -8.63 -14.77
N ASP A 116 -15.42 -9.74 -15.31
CA ASP A 116 -16.07 -11.05 -15.25
C ASP A 116 -16.14 -11.60 -13.82
N CYS A 117 -15.19 -11.21 -12.96
CA CYS A 117 -15.20 -11.53 -11.52
C CYS A 117 -15.85 -10.46 -10.63
N GLY A 118 -16.48 -9.43 -11.20
CA GLY A 118 -17.06 -8.32 -10.41
C GLY A 118 -16.01 -7.50 -9.65
N GLY A 119 -14.82 -7.33 -10.23
CA GLY A 119 -13.71 -6.63 -9.61
C GLY A 119 -14.07 -5.21 -9.16
N ARG A 120 -13.84 -4.92 -7.87
CA ARG A 120 -14.17 -3.64 -7.20
C ARG A 120 -13.53 -2.39 -7.82
N GLY A 121 -12.55 -2.56 -8.71
CA GLY A 121 -11.90 -1.48 -9.44
C GLY A 121 -12.65 -1.02 -10.69
N ILE A 122 -13.72 -1.73 -11.08
CA ILE A 122 -14.58 -1.40 -12.22
C ILE A 122 -15.98 -1.05 -11.69
N CYS A 123 -16.54 0.08 -12.13
CA CYS A 123 -17.91 0.46 -11.79
C CYS A 123 -18.94 -0.22 -12.71
N GLU A 124 -20.22 -0.05 -12.40
CA GLU A 124 -21.34 -0.58 -13.20
C GLU A 124 -21.28 -0.13 -14.68
N HIS A 125 -20.73 1.06 -14.95
CA HIS A 125 -20.51 1.59 -16.30
C HIS A 125 -19.37 0.89 -17.07
N GLY A 126 -18.73 -0.13 -16.50
CA GLY A 126 -17.60 -0.83 -17.10
C GLY A 126 -16.30 -0.02 -17.16
N ARG A 127 -16.24 1.11 -16.45
CA ARG A 127 -15.06 2.00 -16.38
C ARG A 127 -14.32 1.80 -15.07
N VAL A 128 -13.03 2.13 -15.04
CA VAL A 128 -12.26 2.09 -13.78
C VAL A 128 -12.84 3.13 -12.82
N VAL A 129 -13.19 2.73 -11.59
CA VAL A 129 -13.98 3.51 -10.63
C VAL A 129 -13.43 4.93 -10.44
N TYR A 130 -12.11 5.07 -10.21
CA TYR A 130 -11.50 6.38 -9.99
C TYR A 130 -11.53 7.29 -11.23
N SER A 131 -11.78 6.76 -12.43
CA SER A 131 -11.83 7.52 -13.69
C SER A 131 -13.23 7.69 -14.26
N CYS A 132 -14.22 7.06 -13.65
CA CYS A 132 -15.59 7.14 -14.12
C CYS A 132 -16.18 8.51 -13.79
N ARG A 133 -16.59 9.27 -14.81
CA ARG A 133 -17.26 10.57 -14.64
C ARG A 133 -18.63 10.40 -13.98
N ASP A 134 -19.37 9.39 -14.39
CA ASP A 134 -20.75 9.15 -13.95
C ASP A 134 -20.80 8.74 -12.47
N CYS A 135 -19.75 8.07 -11.97
CA CYS A 135 -19.59 7.76 -10.55
C CYS A 135 -18.84 8.83 -9.74
N GLY A 136 -18.47 9.98 -10.34
CA GLY A 136 -17.68 11.01 -9.64
C GLY A 136 -16.30 10.53 -9.19
N GLY A 137 -15.65 9.68 -9.99
CA GLY A 137 -14.36 9.05 -9.67
C GLY A 137 -13.31 10.06 -9.23
N SER A 138 -12.41 9.64 -8.33
CA SER A 138 -11.42 10.52 -7.68
C SER A 138 -10.39 11.20 -8.61
N SER A 139 -10.34 10.83 -9.90
CA SER A 139 -9.53 11.52 -10.91
C SER A 139 -10.34 12.52 -11.75
N VAL A 140 -11.64 12.62 -11.56
CA VAL A 140 -12.55 13.54 -12.27
C VAL A 140 -12.92 14.69 -11.33
N CYS A 141 -12.78 15.94 -11.80
CA CYS A 141 -13.18 17.12 -11.04
C CYS A 141 -14.69 17.38 -11.18
N GLU A 142 -15.21 18.32 -10.40
CA GLU A 142 -16.59 18.80 -10.50
C GLU A 142 -16.96 19.30 -11.91
N HIS A 143 -16.00 19.83 -12.66
CA HIS A 143 -16.17 20.23 -14.07
C HIS A 143 -16.28 19.04 -15.05
N GLY A 144 -16.29 17.80 -14.58
CA GLY A 144 -16.36 16.59 -15.41
C GLY A 144 -15.09 16.31 -16.23
N ARG A 145 -14.00 17.04 -15.97
CA ARG A 145 -12.68 16.87 -16.62
C ARG A 145 -11.76 16.02 -15.73
N GLN A 146 -10.70 15.44 -16.29
CA GLN A 146 -9.67 14.83 -15.45
C GLN A 146 -9.00 15.92 -14.59
N ARG A 147 -8.92 15.75 -13.27
CA ARG A 147 -8.33 16.71 -12.31
C ARG A 147 -6.95 17.19 -12.74
N ARG A 148 -6.08 16.27 -13.17
CA ARG A 148 -4.73 16.58 -13.69
C ARG A 148 -4.72 17.50 -14.92
N MET A 149 -5.79 17.52 -15.71
CA MET A 149 -5.93 18.32 -16.93
C MET A 149 -7.05 19.37 -16.83
N CYS A 150 -7.54 19.67 -15.64
CA CYS A 150 -8.54 20.71 -15.47
C CYS A 150 -7.85 22.05 -15.21
N LYS A 151 -8.01 23.02 -16.11
CA LYS A 151 -7.46 24.37 -15.97
C LYS A 151 -8.07 25.08 -14.75
N ASP A 152 -9.38 24.94 -14.61
CA ASP A 152 -10.17 25.59 -13.55
C ASP A 152 -9.78 25.09 -12.15
N CYS A 153 -9.32 23.83 -12.04
CA CYS A 153 -8.81 23.25 -10.79
C CYS A 153 -7.28 23.39 -10.62
N GLY A 154 -6.57 24.11 -11.50
CA GLY A 154 -5.11 24.22 -11.45
C GLY A 154 -4.39 22.87 -11.63
N GLY A 155 -4.93 22.00 -12.49
CA GLY A 155 -4.45 20.63 -12.69
C GLY A 155 -2.93 20.55 -12.93
N ASN A 156 -2.25 19.68 -12.18
CA ASN A 156 -0.79 19.54 -12.20
C ASN A 156 -0.20 19.11 -13.57
N GLY A 157 -1.03 18.61 -14.49
CA GLY A 157 -0.64 18.24 -15.85
C GLY A 157 -0.58 19.42 -16.81
N ILE A 158 -0.99 20.63 -16.40
CA ILE A 158 -0.97 21.85 -17.21
C ILE A 158 0.13 22.79 -16.69
N CYS A 159 0.92 23.38 -17.60
CA CYS A 159 1.90 24.41 -17.24
C CYS A 159 1.26 25.79 -17.16
N GLU A 160 2.02 26.78 -16.71
CA GLU A 160 1.65 28.19 -16.75
C GLU A 160 1.24 28.68 -18.15
N HIS A 161 1.83 28.11 -19.21
CA HIS A 161 1.48 28.38 -20.61
C HIS A 161 0.15 27.77 -21.07
N ASN A 162 -0.69 27.25 -20.16
CA ASN A 162 -1.98 26.62 -20.47
C ASN A 162 -1.92 25.42 -21.43
N LYS A 163 -0.73 24.84 -21.59
CA LYS A 163 -0.43 23.65 -22.40
C LYS A 163 -0.18 22.45 -21.49
N ALA A 164 -0.38 21.23 -21.98
CA ALA A 164 0.00 20.05 -21.22
C ALA A 164 1.52 20.05 -20.98
N ARG A 165 1.95 19.96 -19.71
CA ARG A 165 3.36 20.07 -19.30
C ARG A 165 4.28 19.16 -20.12
N TYR A 166 3.82 17.94 -20.39
CA TYR A 166 4.59 16.94 -21.14
C TYR A 166 4.99 17.38 -22.56
N ILE A 167 4.18 18.22 -23.22
CA ILE A 167 4.43 18.66 -24.61
C ILE A 167 4.69 20.17 -24.71
N CYS A 168 4.83 20.86 -23.58
CA CYS A 168 5.12 22.29 -23.59
C CYS A 168 6.57 22.50 -24.00
N LYS A 169 6.79 23.18 -25.14
CA LYS A 169 8.14 23.53 -25.61
C LYS A 169 8.84 24.53 -24.70
N GLU A 170 8.08 25.52 -24.21
CA GLU A 170 8.59 26.58 -23.32
C GLU A 170 9.05 26.00 -21.98
N CYS A 171 8.42 24.93 -21.49
CA CYS A 171 8.84 24.24 -20.27
C CYS A 171 9.83 23.08 -20.54
N SER A 172 10.30 22.89 -21.78
CA SER A 172 11.09 21.71 -22.18
C SER A 172 10.49 20.40 -21.67
N GLY A 173 9.17 20.24 -21.84
CA GLY A 173 8.42 19.11 -21.32
C GLY A 173 8.99 17.76 -21.78
N GLY A 174 8.91 16.71 -20.96
CA GLY A 174 9.57 15.42 -21.24
C GLY A 174 9.18 14.72 -22.55
N GLY A 175 8.12 15.17 -23.23
CA GLY A 175 7.72 14.73 -24.57
C GLY A 175 8.38 15.50 -25.72
N ILE A 176 9.14 16.56 -25.43
CA ILE A 176 9.97 17.32 -26.35
C ILE A 176 11.36 16.69 -26.38
N CYS A 177 11.95 16.55 -27.57
CA CYS A 177 13.33 16.10 -27.73
C CYS A 177 14.30 17.30 -27.81
N GLU A 178 15.59 17.01 -27.80
CA GLU A 178 16.66 17.98 -28.03
C GLU A 178 16.48 18.80 -29.33
N HIS A 179 15.79 18.24 -30.33
CA HIS A 179 15.46 18.93 -31.59
C HIS A 179 14.23 19.84 -31.54
N ASN A 180 13.73 20.22 -30.35
CA ASN A 180 12.55 21.08 -30.13
C ASN A 180 11.26 20.61 -30.83
N LYS A 181 11.20 19.32 -31.17
CA LYS A 181 10.06 18.62 -31.76
C LYS A 181 9.48 17.68 -30.71
N THR A 182 8.19 17.34 -30.84
CA THR A 182 7.66 16.23 -30.03
C THR A 182 8.37 14.94 -30.43
N ARG A 183 8.74 14.11 -29.46
CA ARG A 183 9.51 12.87 -29.68
C ARG A 183 8.85 11.94 -30.72
N GLN A 184 7.52 11.96 -30.82
CA GLN A 184 6.75 11.18 -31.80
C GLN A 184 6.86 11.72 -33.25
N LYS A 185 7.03 13.05 -33.40
CA LYS A 185 7.09 13.72 -34.72
C LYS A 185 8.52 14.03 -35.17
N CYS A 186 9.52 13.75 -34.34
CA CYS A 186 10.92 13.99 -34.65
C CYS A 186 11.50 12.83 -35.47
N ARG A 187 11.73 13.03 -36.77
CA ARG A 187 12.27 11.98 -37.67
C ARG A 187 13.61 11.41 -37.17
N GLU A 188 14.47 12.25 -36.60
CA GLU A 188 15.78 11.85 -36.06
C GLU A 188 15.63 10.95 -34.82
N CYS A 189 14.73 11.31 -33.88
CA CYS A 189 14.45 10.48 -32.71
C CYS A 189 13.66 9.21 -33.05
N SER A 190 12.77 9.27 -34.06
CA SER A 190 11.98 8.11 -34.49
C SER A 190 12.85 7.02 -35.13
N ARG A 191 13.95 7.39 -35.79
CA ARG A 191 14.93 6.43 -36.33
C ARG A 191 15.74 5.74 -35.23
N ARG A 192 16.14 6.47 -34.18
CA ARG A 192 16.88 5.89 -33.03
C ARG A 192 16.06 4.91 -32.18
N ARG A 193 14.72 4.93 -32.24
CA ARG A 193 13.86 4.02 -31.46
C ARG A 193 13.80 2.58 -32.00
N GLN A 194 14.27 2.33 -33.22
CA GLN A 194 14.27 1.00 -33.85
C GLN A 194 15.62 0.28 -33.73
N ALA A 195 16.63 0.90 -33.12
CA ALA A 195 17.93 0.29 -32.86
C ALA A 195 18.01 -0.12 -31.37
N PHE A 196 17.32 -1.20 -31.01
CA PHE A 196 17.70 -2.00 -29.85
C PHE A 196 18.33 -3.28 -30.42
N PRO A 197 19.66 -3.42 -30.45
CA PRO A 197 20.23 -4.77 -30.46
C PRO A 197 19.79 -5.42 -29.15
N TYR A 198 19.14 -6.57 -29.25
CA TYR A 198 19.12 -7.51 -28.13
C TYR A 198 20.59 -7.90 -27.90
N ASP A 199 21.18 -7.47 -26.80
CA ASP A 199 22.42 -8.07 -26.31
C ASP A 199 22.07 -9.50 -25.85
N GLU A 200 22.55 -10.48 -26.60
CA GLU A 200 22.79 -11.83 -26.09
C GLU A 200 23.97 -11.75 -25.12
N GLY A 201 23.74 -12.16 -23.87
CA GLY A 201 24.75 -12.28 -22.82
C GLY A 201 24.19 -13.00 -21.61
#